data_AF-A0A6C0B4C4-F1
#
_entry.id   AF-A0A6C0B4C4-F1
#
_cell.length_a   1.000
_cell.length_b   1.000
_cell.length_c   1.000
_cell.angle_alpha   90.00
_cell.angle_beta   90.00
_cell.angle_gamma   90.00
#
_symmetry.space_group_name_H-M   'P 1'
#
loop_
_entity.id
_entity.type
_entity.pdbx_description
1 polymer ?
#
loop_
_entity_poly.entity_id
_entity_poly.type
_entity_poly.pdbx_seq_one_letter_code
_entity_poly.pdbx_strand_id
1 'polypeptide(L)'
;MDLNIMIEFFNSIGQTLRVVQTICVVYARIGSQKIAEYVKNFNAEHEAFQVCFYANQCKAFIQNKMVYLYNNNRFINKCTNVFHYGAVWLFAYLQYRRTEPFVKSWTCVSALVKSYYSYKQFNYRFNELYDTKPLVDLDDYKTALETVKDVVKSETAIAECLVTLKLGDKYIHRICNPATLFRDAPTTNILFEQSDVKFLSIEYHSTDYLNPQVLEIDKNELLVNNEILSAAFVKRALEYQIPYHRFNKNYKILLMDNNLKTVSLNRGEYIVLHKSYYSIMNEEGFRENIYSDRNQEIVPNE
;
A
#
# COMPACT_ATOMS: atom_id res chain seq x y z
N MET A 1 79.87 -39.70 35.16
CA MET A 1 79.46 -39.09 33.88
C MET A 1 80.56 -38.12 33.50
N ASP A 2 81.15 -38.28 32.32
CA ASP A 2 82.38 -37.60 31.92
C ASP A 2 82.12 -36.10 31.68
N LEU A 3 82.96 -35.22 32.23
CA LEU A 3 82.78 -33.76 32.16
C LEU A 3 82.76 -33.27 30.70
N ASN A 4 83.51 -33.93 29.82
CA ASN A 4 83.56 -33.63 28.39
C ASN A 4 82.23 -33.89 27.68
N ILE A 5 81.53 -34.97 28.03
CA ILE A 5 80.20 -35.29 27.45
C ILE A 5 79.17 -34.20 27.85
N MET A 6 79.28 -33.69 29.08
CA MET A 6 78.40 -32.63 29.57
C MET A 6 78.66 -31.31 28.82
N ILE A 7 79.94 -30.96 28.58
CA ILE A 7 80.33 -29.76 27.83
C ILE A 7 79.86 -29.84 26.37
N GLU A 8 80.03 -30.98 25.70
CA GLU A 8 79.55 -31.19 24.33
C GLU A 8 78.03 -31.09 24.22
N PHE A 9 77.30 -31.64 25.21
CA PHE A 9 75.85 -31.54 25.28
C PHE A 9 75.38 -30.08 25.42
N PHE A 10 75.98 -29.30 26.33
CA PHE A 10 75.64 -27.89 26.50
C PHE A 10 76.01 -27.04 25.27
N ASN A 11 77.12 -27.36 24.59
CA ASN A 11 77.49 -26.72 23.34
C ASN A 11 76.49 -27.02 22.21
N SER A 12 76.01 -28.27 22.11
CA SER A 12 74.99 -28.68 21.15
C SER A 12 73.64 -27.97 21.39
N ILE A 13 73.22 -27.86 22.66
CA ILE A 13 72.04 -27.06 23.04
C ILE A 13 72.25 -25.60 22.67
N GLY A 14 73.43 -25.02 22.96
CA GLY A 14 73.75 -23.64 22.62
C GLY A 14 73.69 -23.36 21.12
N GLN A 15 74.19 -24.28 20.29
CA GLN A 15 74.09 -24.19 18.83
C GLN A 15 72.65 -24.29 18.34
N THR A 16 71.89 -25.25 18.88
CA THR A 16 70.46 -25.44 18.53
C THR A 16 69.64 -24.20 18.87
N LEU A 17 69.86 -23.60 20.05
CA LEU A 17 69.19 -22.35 20.45
C LEU A 17 69.51 -21.17 19.52
N ARG A 18 70.77 -21.05 19.06
CA ARG A 18 71.15 -20.01 18.09
C ARG A 18 70.48 -20.19 16.73
N VAL A 19 70.33 -21.44 16.28
CA VAL A 19 69.61 -21.75 15.03
C VAL A 19 68.13 -21.38 15.15
N VAL A 20 67.47 -21.77 16.25
CA VAL A 20 66.07 -21.42 16.50
C VAL A 20 65.87 -19.91 16.58
N GLN A 21 66.75 -19.20 17.29
CA GLN A 21 66.71 -17.73 17.36
C GLN A 21 66.83 -17.09 15.97
N THR A 22 67.75 -17.59 15.14
CA THR A 22 67.95 -17.08 13.77
C THR A 22 66.71 -17.30 12.91
N ILE A 23 66.11 -18.49 12.99
CA ILE A 23 64.86 -18.81 12.29
C ILE A 23 63.74 -17.87 12.74
N CYS A 24 63.55 -17.67 14.04
CA CYS A 24 62.54 -16.76 14.58
C CYS A 24 62.72 -15.31 14.09
N VAL A 25 63.96 -14.80 14.07
CA VAL A 25 64.28 -13.46 13.57
C VAL A 25 63.98 -13.33 12.07
N VAL A 26 64.30 -14.36 11.27
CA VAL A 26 64.00 -14.37 9.83
C VAL A 26 62.49 -14.35 9.58
N TYR A 27 61.71 -15.18 10.28
CA TYR A 27 60.25 -15.18 10.14
C TYR A 27 59.61 -13.88 10.63
N ALA A 28 60.09 -13.30 11.73
CA ALA A 28 59.63 -11.99 12.20
C ALA A 28 59.94 -10.88 11.17
N ARG A 29 61.11 -10.94 10.52
CA ARG A 29 61.49 -10.00 9.46
C ARG A 29 60.63 -10.16 8.21
N ILE A 30 60.35 -11.38 7.77
CA ILE A 30 59.45 -11.64 6.63
C ILE A 30 58.02 -11.17 6.94
N GLY A 31 57.53 -11.46 8.16
CA GLY A 31 56.21 -11.02 8.60
C GLY A 31 56.08 -9.49 8.64
N SER A 32 57.06 -8.81 9.23
CA SER A 32 57.09 -7.34 9.28
C SER A 32 57.22 -6.69 7.90
N GLN A 33 57.97 -7.29 6.97
CA GLN A 33 58.06 -6.80 5.58
C GLN A 33 56.71 -6.92 4.86
N LYS A 34 56.01 -8.05 4.99
CA LYS A 34 54.67 -8.24 4.40
C LYS A 34 53.64 -7.27 4.98
N ILE A 35 53.67 -7.04 6.30
CA ILE A 35 52.78 -6.07 6.95
C ILE A 35 53.09 -4.66 6.46
N ALA A 36 54.37 -4.28 6.38
CA ALA A 36 54.78 -2.96 5.89
C ALA A 36 54.39 -2.75 4.42
N GLU A 37 54.47 -3.78 3.57
CA GLU A 37 54.04 -3.72 2.17
C GLU A 37 52.51 -3.60 2.05
N TYR A 38 51.76 -4.35 2.86
CA TYR A 38 50.30 -4.23 2.95
C TYR A 38 49.87 -2.83 3.41
N VAL A 39 50.51 -2.29 4.44
CA VAL A 39 50.23 -0.93 4.96
C VAL A 39 50.60 0.15 3.95
N LYS A 40 51.71 -0.01 3.21
CA LYS A 40 52.10 0.95 2.16
C LYS A 40 51.13 0.99 0.99
N ASN A 41 50.50 -0.13 0.67
CA ASN A 41 49.55 -0.24 -0.43
C ASN A 41 48.08 -0.18 0.04
N PHE A 42 47.84 0.09 1.33
CA PHE A 42 46.50 0.16 1.90
C PHE A 42 45.78 1.39 1.40
N ASN A 43 45.00 1.23 0.34
CA ASN A 43 44.10 2.25 -0.16
C ASN A 43 42.75 2.11 0.55
N ALA A 44 42.54 2.94 1.57
CA ALA A 44 41.31 2.93 2.37
C ALA A 44 40.03 3.06 1.52
N GLU A 45 40.08 3.80 0.41
CA GLU A 45 38.93 3.95 -0.49
C GLU A 45 38.64 2.66 -1.27
N HIS A 46 39.69 1.96 -1.74
CA HIS A 46 39.55 0.69 -2.43
C HIS A 46 39.02 -0.41 -1.51
N GLU A 47 39.56 -0.51 -0.30
CA GLU A 47 39.11 -1.48 0.71
C GLU A 47 37.68 -1.18 1.18
N ALA A 48 37.33 0.09 1.42
CA ALA A 48 35.96 0.48 1.74
C ALA A 48 34.99 0.13 0.60
N PHE A 49 35.38 0.36 -0.65
CA PHE A 49 34.58 -0.03 -1.81
C PHE A 49 34.38 -1.54 -1.89
N GLN A 50 35.43 -2.35 -1.68
CA GLN A 50 35.32 -3.80 -1.65
C GLN A 50 34.38 -4.27 -0.53
N VAL A 51 34.50 -3.72 0.68
CA VAL A 51 33.60 -4.04 1.80
C VAL A 51 32.16 -3.69 1.45
N CYS A 52 31.88 -2.50 0.89
CA CYS A 52 30.54 -2.13 0.43
C CYS A 52 30.02 -3.06 -0.66
N PHE A 53 30.88 -3.45 -1.60
CA PHE A 53 30.54 -4.36 -2.68
C PHE A 53 30.17 -5.75 -2.15
N TYR A 54 30.99 -6.33 -1.26
CA TYR A 54 30.68 -7.61 -0.63
C TYR A 54 29.44 -7.53 0.27
N ALA A 55 29.26 -6.45 1.04
CA ALA A 55 28.05 -6.25 1.83
C ALA A 55 26.79 -6.19 0.96
N ASN A 56 26.85 -5.51 -0.19
CA ASN A 56 25.75 -5.48 -1.16
C ASN A 56 25.50 -6.86 -1.80
N GLN A 57 26.55 -7.62 -2.13
CA GLN A 57 26.39 -8.99 -2.62
C GLN A 57 25.74 -9.90 -1.57
N CYS A 58 26.19 -9.83 -0.31
CA CYS A 58 25.60 -10.57 0.80
C CYS A 58 24.13 -10.20 0.99
N LYS A 59 23.81 -8.89 0.97
CA LYS A 59 22.43 -8.40 1.04
C LYS A 59 21.59 -8.97 -0.10
N ALA A 60 22.06 -8.90 -1.34
CA ALA A 60 21.34 -9.42 -2.50
C ALA A 60 21.14 -10.93 -2.42
N PHE A 61 22.17 -11.69 -2.01
CA PHE A 61 22.08 -13.12 -1.80
C PHE A 61 21.04 -13.48 -0.74
N ILE A 62 21.07 -12.82 0.42
CA ILE A 62 20.09 -13.04 1.50
C ILE A 62 18.68 -12.67 1.02
N GLN A 63 18.51 -11.54 0.35
CA GLN A 63 17.21 -11.13 -0.21
C GLN A 63 16.67 -12.19 -1.17
N ASN A 64 17.49 -12.67 -2.11
CA ASN A 64 17.08 -13.70 -3.06
C ASN A 64 16.71 -15.02 -2.37
N LYS A 65 17.46 -15.44 -1.35
CA LYS A 65 17.13 -16.64 -0.56
C LYS A 65 15.85 -16.46 0.25
N MET A 66 15.62 -15.30 0.86
CA MET A 66 14.39 -15.01 1.61
C MET A 66 13.17 -14.94 0.70
N VAL A 67 13.29 -14.33 -0.49
CA VAL A 67 12.23 -14.34 -1.51
C VAL A 67 11.94 -15.76 -1.98
N TYR A 68 12.97 -16.57 -2.22
CA TYR A 68 12.81 -17.98 -2.57
C TYR A 68 12.09 -18.75 -1.45
N LEU A 69 12.48 -18.57 -0.19
CA LEU A 69 11.82 -19.22 0.96
C LEU A 69 10.37 -18.76 1.11
N TYR A 70 10.09 -17.47 0.95
CA TYR A 70 8.74 -16.91 1.01
C TYR A 70 7.82 -17.49 -0.09
N ASN A 71 8.36 -17.71 -1.30
CA ASN A 71 7.59 -18.23 -2.43
C ASN A 71 7.40 -19.75 -2.38
N ASN A 72 8.37 -20.51 -1.84
CA ASN A 72 8.35 -21.97 -1.87
C ASN A 72 7.89 -22.63 -0.57
N ASN A 73 7.92 -21.92 0.57
CA ASN A 73 7.53 -22.47 1.87
C ASN A 73 6.26 -21.79 2.40
N ARG A 74 5.14 -22.54 2.43
CA ARG A 74 3.83 -22.06 2.89
C ARG A 74 3.84 -21.56 4.33
N PHE A 75 4.62 -22.19 5.23
CA PHE A 75 4.71 -21.77 6.62
C PHE A 75 5.41 -20.41 6.73
N ILE A 76 6.56 -20.25 6.08
CA ILE A 76 7.31 -18.97 6.05
C ILE A 76 6.43 -17.88 5.44
N ASN A 77 5.79 -18.16 4.30
CA ASN A 77 4.85 -17.24 3.66
C ASN A 77 3.76 -16.74 4.63
N LYS A 78 3.10 -17.67 5.32
CA LYS A 78 2.02 -17.35 6.27
C LYS A 78 2.53 -16.54 7.45
N CYS A 79 3.64 -16.93 8.07
CA CYS A 79 4.24 -16.19 9.18
C CYS A 79 4.61 -14.77 8.76
N THR A 80 5.32 -14.61 7.64
CA THR A 80 5.70 -13.30 7.11
C THR A 80 4.47 -12.42 6.85
N ASN A 81 3.40 -12.97 6.26
CA ASN A 81 2.18 -12.20 6.00
C ASN A 81 1.49 -11.76 7.30
N VAL A 82 1.42 -12.63 8.31
CA VAL A 82 0.82 -12.29 9.62
C VAL A 82 1.63 -11.22 10.34
N PHE A 83 2.97 -11.34 10.36
CA PHE A 83 3.84 -10.32 10.96
C PHE A 83 3.75 -8.99 10.22
N HIS A 84 3.75 -9.01 8.88
CA HIS A 84 3.60 -7.82 8.08
C HIS A 84 2.27 -7.11 8.35
N TYR A 85 1.16 -7.85 8.34
CA TYR A 85 -0.15 -7.31 8.66
C TYR A 85 -0.22 -6.78 10.11
N GLY A 86 0.32 -7.52 11.08
CA GLY A 86 0.38 -7.07 12.47
C GLY A 86 1.15 -5.76 12.65
N ALA A 87 2.25 -5.59 11.92
CA ALA A 87 3.01 -4.34 11.92
C ALA A 87 2.22 -3.18 11.29
N VAL A 88 1.56 -3.42 10.15
CA VAL A 88 0.68 -2.42 9.49
C VAL A 88 -0.49 -2.02 10.40
N TRP A 89 -1.12 -3.00 11.03
CA TRP A 89 -2.21 -2.79 11.99
C TRP A 89 -1.77 -1.97 13.19
N LEU A 90 -0.62 -2.32 13.79
CA LEU A 90 -0.07 -1.57 14.93
C LEU A 90 0.26 -0.13 14.53
N PHE A 91 0.88 0.06 13.36
CA PHE A 91 1.19 1.40 12.85
C PHE A 91 -0.08 2.21 12.60
N ALA A 92 -1.11 1.62 12.00
CA ALA A 92 -2.40 2.28 11.78
C ALA A 92 -3.10 2.64 13.10
N TYR A 93 -3.06 1.75 14.09
CA TYR A 93 -3.60 2.01 15.43
C TYR A 93 -2.93 3.23 16.08
N LEU A 94 -1.60 3.32 16.02
CA LEU A 94 -0.84 4.46 16.54
C LEU A 94 -1.15 5.78 15.81
N GLN A 95 -1.60 5.71 14.56
CA GLN A 95 -1.93 6.87 13.71
C GLN A 95 -3.44 7.17 13.66
N TYR A 96 -4.26 6.49 14.46
CA TYR A 96 -5.73 6.61 14.44
C TYR A 96 -6.35 6.36 13.04
N ARG A 97 -5.74 5.47 12.26
CA ARG A 97 -6.15 5.06 10.92
C ARG A 97 -6.87 3.71 10.98
N ARG A 98 -7.87 3.52 10.13
CA ARG A 98 -8.48 2.19 9.92
C ARG A 98 -7.62 1.27 9.06
N THR A 99 -7.81 -0.02 9.25
CA THR A 99 -7.20 -1.08 8.43
C THR A 99 -8.24 -2.05 7.94
N GLU A 100 -8.02 -2.57 6.74
CA GLU A 100 -8.84 -3.64 6.18
C GLU A 100 -8.57 -4.97 6.91
N PRO A 101 -9.48 -5.95 6.81
CA PRO A 101 -9.21 -7.31 7.26
C PRO A 101 -7.97 -7.94 6.59
N PHE A 102 -7.31 -8.85 7.30
CA PHE A 102 -6.15 -9.60 6.79
C PHE A 102 -6.45 -10.49 5.58
N VAL A 103 -7.71 -10.90 5.40
CA VAL A 103 -8.12 -11.78 4.31
C VAL A 103 -8.10 -11.05 2.96
N LYS A 104 -7.70 -11.76 1.89
CA LYS A 104 -7.59 -11.18 0.54
C LYS A 104 -8.94 -10.90 -0.13
N SER A 105 -10.01 -11.51 0.36
CA SER A 105 -11.35 -11.34 -0.18
C SER A 105 -12.31 -11.07 0.95
N TRP A 106 -13.16 -10.06 0.78
CA TRP A 106 -14.18 -9.69 1.73
C TRP A 106 -15.23 -8.81 1.06
N THR A 107 -16.42 -8.78 1.65
CA THR A 107 -17.45 -7.78 1.35
C THR A 107 -17.58 -6.84 2.54
N CYS A 108 -17.70 -5.54 2.29
CA CYS A 108 -17.87 -4.54 3.32
C CYS A 108 -19.06 -3.64 3.00
N VAL A 109 -19.93 -3.45 3.98
CA VAL A 109 -20.94 -2.39 3.94
C VAL A 109 -20.46 -1.25 4.81
N SER A 110 -20.19 -0.11 4.18
CA SER A 110 -19.81 1.13 4.86
C SER A 110 -21.00 2.08 4.87
N ALA A 111 -21.51 2.43 6.05
CA ALA A 111 -22.68 3.29 6.21
C ALA A 111 -22.28 4.66 6.76
N LEU A 112 -22.67 5.70 6.04
CA LEU A 112 -22.57 7.09 6.45
C LEU A 112 -23.89 7.53 7.09
N VAL A 113 -23.94 7.56 8.42
CA VAL A 113 -25.16 7.77 9.20
C VAL A 113 -25.20 9.17 9.78
N LYS A 114 -26.35 9.85 9.63
CA LYS A 114 -26.63 11.16 10.24
C LYS A 114 -26.91 10.95 11.73
N SER A 115 -26.10 11.54 12.58
CA SER A 115 -26.31 11.59 14.04
C SER A 115 -26.64 13.04 14.42
N TYR A 116 -27.78 13.23 15.07
CA TYR A 116 -28.19 14.55 15.56
C TYR A 116 -27.33 14.94 16.75
N TYR A 117 -26.60 16.06 16.63
CA TYR A 117 -25.93 16.70 17.76
C TYR A 117 -26.76 17.87 18.30
N SER A 118 -27.46 18.58 17.41
CA SER A 118 -28.41 19.66 17.71
C SER A 118 -29.47 19.74 16.60
N TYR A 119 -30.61 20.41 16.83
CA TYR A 119 -31.73 20.55 15.88
C TYR A 119 -31.33 21.11 14.49
N LYS A 120 -30.15 21.73 14.35
CA LYS A 120 -29.65 22.28 13.07
C LYS A 120 -28.31 21.71 12.61
N GLN A 121 -27.68 20.81 13.36
CA GLN A 121 -26.34 20.29 13.06
C GLN A 121 -26.28 18.77 13.15
N PHE A 122 -25.81 18.16 12.07
CA PHE A 122 -25.60 16.73 11.95
C PHE A 122 -24.12 16.41 12.04
N ASN A 123 -23.77 15.42 12.86
CA ASN A 123 -22.49 14.74 12.75
C ASN A 123 -22.67 13.47 11.92
N TYR A 124 -21.68 13.15 11.10
CA TYR A 124 -21.69 11.92 10.32
C TYR A 124 -20.88 10.86 11.03
N ARG A 125 -21.52 9.74 11.37
CA ARG A 125 -20.85 8.53 11.85
C ARG A 125 -20.57 7.62 10.66
N PHE A 126 -19.41 7.00 10.67
CA PHE A 126 -18.99 6.06 9.62
C PHE A 126 -18.81 4.69 10.24
N ASN A 127 -19.66 3.75 9.86
CA ASN A 127 -19.64 2.39 10.37
C ASN A 127 -19.32 1.43 9.24
N GLU A 128 -18.48 0.43 9.51
CA GLU A 128 -18.12 -0.60 8.53
C GLU A 128 -18.46 -1.96 9.10
N LEU A 129 -19.11 -2.79 8.30
CA LEU A 129 -19.37 -4.18 8.61
C LEU A 129 -18.69 -5.04 7.54
N TYR A 130 -17.81 -5.94 7.97
CA TYR A 130 -17.07 -6.84 7.10
C TYR A 130 -17.64 -8.26 7.15
N ASP A 131 -17.84 -8.85 5.97
CA ASP A 131 -18.04 -10.29 5.78
C ASP A 131 -16.76 -10.89 5.18
N THR A 132 -16.08 -11.73 5.95
CA THR A 132 -14.75 -12.29 5.65
C THR A 132 -14.80 -13.79 5.33
N LYS A 133 -15.85 -14.26 4.67
CA LYS A 133 -15.96 -15.66 4.23
C LYS A 133 -14.72 -16.09 3.41
N PRO A 134 -14.26 -17.34 3.56
CA PRO A 134 -13.07 -17.84 2.87
C PRO A 134 -13.22 -17.90 1.35
N LEU A 135 -14.45 -18.00 0.86
CA LEU A 135 -14.81 -17.87 -0.54
C LEU A 135 -15.90 -16.81 -0.61
N VAL A 136 -15.62 -15.69 -1.28
CA VAL A 136 -16.62 -14.65 -1.50
C VAL A 136 -17.40 -15.02 -2.75
N ASP A 137 -18.69 -15.29 -2.57
CA ASP A 137 -19.62 -15.52 -3.66
C ASP A 137 -20.10 -14.17 -4.22
N LEU A 138 -20.15 -14.07 -5.54
CA LEU A 138 -20.68 -12.91 -6.22
C LEU A 138 -22.19 -12.75 -5.93
N ASP A 139 -22.89 -13.85 -5.69
CA ASP A 139 -24.31 -13.83 -5.35
C ASP A 139 -24.55 -13.35 -3.91
N ASP A 140 -23.64 -13.65 -2.97
CA ASP A 140 -23.65 -13.06 -1.63
C ASP A 140 -23.49 -11.54 -1.69
N TYR A 141 -22.56 -11.06 -2.54
CA TYR A 141 -22.37 -9.63 -2.77
C TYR A 141 -23.62 -8.96 -3.36
N LYS A 142 -24.25 -9.55 -4.38
CA LYS A 142 -25.50 -9.03 -4.95
C LYS A 142 -26.62 -9.00 -3.91
N THR A 143 -26.74 -10.06 -3.11
CA THR A 143 -27.74 -10.15 -2.03
C THR A 143 -27.50 -9.05 -0.98
N ALA A 144 -26.24 -8.83 -0.59
CA ALA A 144 -25.89 -7.74 0.32
C ALA A 144 -26.23 -6.37 -0.28
N LEU A 145 -25.96 -6.16 -1.57
CA LEU A 145 -26.26 -4.92 -2.27
C LEU A 145 -27.78 -4.64 -2.31
N GLU A 146 -28.60 -5.63 -2.68
CA GLU A 146 -30.06 -5.49 -2.67
C GLU A 146 -30.61 -5.27 -1.24
N THR A 147 -30.09 -6.01 -0.25
CA THR A 147 -30.46 -5.80 1.16
C THR A 147 -30.14 -4.38 1.62
N VAL A 148 -28.96 -3.86 1.27
CA VAL A 148 -28.56 -2.50 1.61
C VAL A 148 -29.47 -1.49 0.92
N LYS A 149 -29.82 -1.70 -0.36
CA LYS A 149 -30.76 -0.81 -1.06
C LYS A 149 -32.09 -0.71 -0.30
N ASP A 150 -32.65 -1.82 0.15
CA ASP A 150 -33.92 -1.83 0.90
C ASP A 150 -33.82 -1.16 2.27
N VAL A 151 -32.70 -1.34 2.98
CA VAL A 151 -32.41 -0.64 4.24
C VAL A 151 -32.28 0.87 4.02
N VAL A 152 -31.55 1.31 2.99
CA VAL A 152 -31.42 2.75 2.68
C VAL A 152 -32.75 3.37 2.27
N LYS A 153 -33.63 2.62 1.58
CA LYS A 153 -34.99 3.09 1.26
C LYS A 153 -35.84 3.32 2.51
N SER A 154 -35.67 2.50 3.54
CA SER A 154 -36.50 2.52 4.74
C SER A 154 -35.97 3.44 5.84
N GLU A 155 -34.65 3.68 5.91
CA GLU A 155 -34.02 4.41 7.01
C GLU A 155 -33.50 5.80 6.60
N THR A 156 -34.22 6.85 7.03
CA THR A 156 -33.89 8.26 6.73
C THR A 156 -32.59 8.76 7.37
N ALA A 157 -32.15 8.10 8.45
CA ALA A 157 -30.90 8.44 9.13
C ALA A 157 -29.67 8.09 8.29
N ILE A 158 -29.77 7.13 7.37
CA ILE A 158 -28.66 6.76 6.49
C ILE A 158 -28.57 7.81 5.37
N ALA A 159 -27.41 8.46 5.26
CA ALA A 159 -27.15 9.40 4.18
C ALA A 159 -26.73 8.68 2.91
N GLU A 160 -25.82 7.72 3.04
CA GLU A 160 -25.26 6.95 1.95
C GLU A 160 -24.64 5.66 2.50
N CYS A 161 -24.76 4.58 1.75
CA CYS A 161 -24.02 3.35 1.98
C CYS A 161 -23.09 3.10 0.78
N LEU A 162 -21.91 2.57 1.07
CA LEU A 162 -20.94 2.09 0.10
C LEU A 162 -20.75 0.59 0.32
N VAL A 163 -21.13 -0.21 -0.66
CA VAL A 163 -20.90 -1.66 -0.67
C VAL A 163 -19.63 -1.93 -1.45
N THR A 164 -18.62 -2.44 -0.76
CA THR A 164 -17.30 -2.73 -1.31
C THR A 164 -17.07 -4.24 -1.35
N LEU A 165 -16.67 -4.76 -2.50
CA LEU A 165 -16.18 -6.12 -2.68
C LEU A 165 -14.69 -6.07 -3.01
N LYS A 166 -13.88 -6.74 -2.19
CA LYS A 166 -12.48 -7.02 -2.49
C LYS A 166 -12.32 -8.46 -2.94
N LEU A 167 -11.67 -8.68 -4.09
CA LEU A 167 -11.23 -9.99 -4.55
C LEU A 167 -9.75 -9.93 -4.95
N GLY A 168 -8.89 -10.47 -4.09
CA GLY A 168 -7.44 -10.33 -4.27
C GLY A 168 -7.02 -8.89 -4.07
N ASP A 169 -6.46 -8.27 -5.11
CA ASP A 169 -6.06 -6.85 -5.07
C ASP A 169 -7.11 -5.92 -5.67
N LYS A 170 -8.19 -6.46 -6.27
CA LYS A 170 -9.21 -5.69 -6.99
C LYS A 170 -10.37 -5.27 -6.09
N TYR A 171 -10.89 -4.06 -6.33
CA TYR A 171 -11.95 -3.46 -5.53
C TYR A 171 -13.14 -3.03 -6.38
N ILE A 172 -14.33 -3.45 -5.99
CA ILE A 172 -15.59 -3.04 -6.59
C ILE A 172 -16.41 -2.27 -5.55
N HIS A 173 -16.86 -1.08 -5.91
CA HIS A 173 -17.58 -0.12 -5.12
C HIS A 173 -18.94 0.15 -5.76
N ARG A 174 -20.01 0.05 -4.97
CA ARG A 174 -21.36 0.45 -5.36
C ARG A 174 -21.97 1.33 -4.28
N ILE A 175 -22.59 2.41 -4.70
CA ILE A 175 -23.19 3.43 -3.87
C ILE A 175 -24.69 3.16 -3.78
N CYS A 176 -25.20 3.15 -2.56
CA CYS A 176 -26.62 3.12 -2.28
C CYS A 176 -26.98 4.38 -1.50
N ASN A 177 -27.74 5.30 -2.11
CA ASN A 177 -28.29 6.46 -1.42
C ASN A 177 -29.77 6.66 -1.80
N PRO A 178 -30.57 7.37 -0.98
CA PRO A 178 -32.00 7.56 -1.23
C PRO A 178 -32.35 8.10 -2.63
N ALA A 179 -31.46 8.91 -3.22
CA ALA A 179 -31.68 9.52 -4.53
C ALA A 179 -31.34 8.58 -5.71
N THR A 180 -30.37 7.68 -5.55
CA THR A 180 -29.90 6.77 -6.61
C THR A 180 -30.67 5.46 -6.69
N LEU A 181 -31.52 5.16 -5.71
CA LEU A 181 -32.27 3.90 -5.60
C LEU A 181 -33.25 3.61 -6.75
N PHE A 182 -33.56 4.61 -7.58
CA PHE A 182 -34.43 4.49 -8.76
C PHE A 182 -33.66 4.24 -10.05
N ARG A 183 -32.32 4.26 -10.02
CA ARG A 183 -31.51 3.92 -11.18
C ARG A 183 -31.18 2.44 -11.12
N ASP A 184 -31.99 1.65 -11.79
CA ASP A 184 -31.76 0.23 -12.07
C ASP A 184 -30.58 0.06 -13.05
N ALA A 185 -29.38 0.50 -12.67
CA ALA A 185 -28.19 0.01 -13.32
C ALA A 185 -28.12 -1.49 -12.97
N PRO A 186 -28.12 -2.38 -13.98
CA PRO A 186 -28.24 -3.81 -13.73
C PRO A 186 -27.09 -4.26 -12.83
N THR A 187 -27.45 -4.74 -11.64
CA THR A 187 -26.58 -5.27 -10.58
C THR A 187 -25.71 -6.46 -11.05
N THR A 188 -25.90 -6.88 -12.31
CA THR A 188 -25.31 -8.04 -12.95
C THR A 188 -23.98 -7.77 -13.65
N ASN A 189 -23.64 -6.52 -13.97
CA ASN A 189 -22.41 -6.20 -14.69
C ASN A 189 -21.24 -5.91 -13.74
N ILE A 190 -20.87 -6.92 -12.95
CA ILE A 190 -19.62 -6.95 -12.18
C ILE A 190 -18.50 -7.34 -13.14
N LEU A 191 -17.79 -6.33 -13.63
CA LEU A 191 -16.64 -6.50 -14.53
C LEU A 191 -15.35 -6.29 -13.75
N PHE A 192 -14.45 -7.27 -13.78
CA PHE A 192 -13.09 -7.12 -13.25
C PHE A 192 -12.13 -6.56 -14.30
N GLU A 193 -12.66 -5.68 -15.15
CA GLU A 193 -11.95 -5.03 -16.24
C GLU A 193 -11.37 -3.69 -15.77
N GLN A 194 -10.10 -3.45 -16.09
CA GLN A 194 -9.41 -2.20 -15.76
C GLN A 194 -9.92 -1.07 -16.67
N SER A 195 -10.20 0.10 -16.07
CA SER A 195 -10.42 1.35 -16.77
C SER A 195 -9.08 1.96 -17.20
N ASP A 196 -9.06 2.57 -18.38
CA ASP A 196 -7.92 3.34 -18.90
C ASP A 196 -7.87 4.76 -18.32
N VAL A 197 -8.92 5.18 -17.60
CA VAL A 197 -8.97 6.46 -16.88
C VAL A 197 -7.90 6.49 -15.80
N LYS A 198 -7.17 7.60 -15.74
CA LYS A 198 -6.14 7.84 -14.72
C LYS A 198 -6.31 9.26 -14.19
N PHE A 199 -6.16 9.39 -12.87
CA PHE A 199 -6.12 10.69 -12.21
C PHE A 199 -4.68 11.01 -11.85
N LEU A 200 -4.25 12.24 -12.19
CA LEU A 200 -2.95 12.78 -11.79
C LEU A 200 -2.99 13.28 -10.35
N SER A 201 -4.10 13.90 -9.96
CA SER A 201 -4.35 14.32 -8.58
C SER A 201 -5.84 14.27 -8.25
N ILE A 202 -6.12 13.99 -6.99
CA ILE A 202 -7.46 14.05 -6.40
C ILE A 202 -7.28 14.75 -5.06
N GLU A 203 -7.94 15.88 -4.89
CA GLU A 203 -7.79 16.74 -3.73
C GLU A 203 -9.12 16.94 -3.04
N TYR A 204 -9.15 16.64 -1.75
CA TYR A 204 -10.25 16.92 -0.85
C TYR A 204 -10.10 18.33 -0.26
N HIS A 205 -11.07 19.19 -0.55
CA HIS A 205 -11.18 20.55 -0.02
C HIS A 205 -12.34 20.62 0.97
N SER A 206 -12.07 20.97 2.22
CA SER A 206 -13.09 21.19 3.26
C SER A 206 -13.20 22.67 3.58
N THR A 207 -14.38 23.13 4.00
CA THR A 207 -14.55 24.52 4.47
C THR A 207 -13.79 24.82 5.75
N ASP A 208 -13.44 23.79 6.52
CA ASP A 208 -12.86 23.93 7.86
C ASP A 208 -11.32 24.00 7.83
N TYR A 209 -10.70 23.67 6.69
CA TYR A 209 -9.25 23.59 6.55
C TYR A 209 -8.80 24.31 5.28
N LEU A 210 -7.75 25.13 5.39
CA LEU A 210 -7.22 25.89 4.26
C LEU A 210 -6.46 24.99 3.27
N ASN A 211 -5.79 23.97 3.78
CA ASN A 211 -4.94 23.09 2.96
C ASN A 211 -5.75 21.91 2.46
N PRO A 212 -5.71 21.62 1.15
CA PRO A 212 -6.34 20.42 0.62
C PRO A 212 -5.59 19.17 1.04
N GLN A 213 -6.35 18.08 1.19
CA GLN A 213 -5.80 16.76 1.43
C GLN A 213 -5.82 15.96 0.12
N VAL A 214 -4.65 15.48 -0.31
CA VAL A 214 -4.57 14.57 -1.46
C VAL A 214 -5.21 13.23 -1.06
N LEU A 215 -6.13 12.74 -1.88
CA LEU A 215 -6.72 11.42 -1.77
C LEU A 215 -5.95 10.46 -2.67
N GLU A 216 -5.40 9.40 -2.09
CA GLU A 216 -4.78 8.32 -2.85
C GLU A 216 -5.84 7.26 -3.19
N ILE A 217 -6.04 7.01 -4.48
CA ILE A 217 -6.89 5.90 -4.96
C ILE A 217 -5.98 4.85 -5.59
N ASP A 218 -6.11 3.60 -5.13
CA ASP A 218 -5.35 2.50 -5.70
C ASP A 218 -5.80 2.24 -7.14
N LYS A 219 -4.85 1.97 -8.04
CA LYS A 219 -5.13 1.59 -9.43
C LYS A 219 -6.13 0.43 -9.54
N ASN A 220 -6.15 -0.46 -8.55
CA ASN A 220 -7.03 -1.62 -8.51
C ASN A 220 -8.48 -1.28 -8.11
N GLU A 221 -8.75 -0.02 -7.74
CA GLU A 221 -10.09 0.56 -7.60
C GLU A 221 -10.57 1.20 -8.92
N LEU A 222 -9.69 1.38 -9.91
CA LEU A 222 -10.02 1.98 -11.21
C LEU A 222 -10.56 0.94 -12.20
N LEU A 223 -11.67 0.30 -11.83
CA LEU A 223 -12.33 -0.73 -12.65
C LEU A 223 -13.50 -0.14 -13.45
N VAL A 224 -13.84 -0.77 -14.57
CA VAL A 224 -15.03 -0.40 -15.36
C VAL A 224 -16.29 -0.63 -14.53
N ASN A 225 -17.22 0.32 -14.62
CA ASN A 225 -18.45 0.43 -13.84
C ASN A 225 -18.24 0.65 -12.34
N ASN A 226 -17.04 1.02 -11.88
CA ASN A 226 -16.85 1.34 -10.47
C ASN A 226 -17.39 2.71 -10.12
N GLU A 227 -17.99 2.82 -8.94
CA GLU A 227 -18.52 4.07 -8.42
C GLU A 227 -17.61 4.59 -7.30
N ILE A 228 -16.91 5.70 -7.56
CA ILE A 228 -15.87 6.23 -6.67
C ILE A 228 -16.15 7.70 -6.32
N LEU A 229 -15.43 8.20 -5.32
CA LEU A 229 -15.48 9.61 -4.87
C LEU A 229 -16.85 10.10 -4.37
N SER A 230 -17.75 9.18 -4.04
CA SER A 230 -18.97 9.46 -3.27
C SER A 230 -18.65 9.93 -1.85
N ALA A 231 -19.65 10.39 -1.10
CA ALA A 231 -19.43 10.88 0.27
C ALA A 231 -18.90 9.80 1.21
N ALA A 232 -19.47 8.59 1.16
CA ALA A 232 -19.02 7.43 1.93
C ALA A 232 -17.65 6.94 1.46
N PHE A 233 -17.37 6.97 0.15
CA PHE A 233 -16.05 6.64 -0.39
C PHE A 233 -14.98 7.61 0.10
N VAL A 234 -15.22 8.92 -0.03
CA VAL A 234 -14.30 9.97 0.44
C VAL A 234 -14.09 9.85 1.95
N LYS A 235 -15.16 9.62 2.72
CA LYS A 235 -15.07 9.39 4.17
C LYS A 235 -14.17 8.19 4.47
N ARG A 236 -14.33 7.09 3.75
CA ARG A 236 -13.48 5.90 3.86
C ARG A 236 -12.03 6.25 3.56
N ALA A 237 -11.74 6.85 2.40
CA ALA A 237 -10.38 7.23 2.01
C ALA A 237 -9.68 8.09 3.09
N LEU A 238 -10.38 9.10 3.64
CA LEU A 238 -9.86 9.96 4.70
C LEU A 238 -9.53 9.20 6.01
N GLU A 239 -10.30 8.17 6.38
CA GLU A 239 -10.04 7.37 7.59
C GLU A 239 -8.95 6.30 7.36
N TYR A 240 -8.64 6.00 6.11
CA TYR A 240 -7.62 5.01 5.71
C TYR A 240 -6.32 5.66 5.24
N GLN A 241 -6.14 6.97 5.32
CA GLN A 241 -4.89 7.62 4.91
C GLN A 241 -4.28 8.45 6.04
N ILE A 242 -3.01 8.82 5.87
CA ILE A 242 -2.26 9.65 6.80
C ILE A 242 -1.93 10.96 6.07
N PRO A 243 -2.09 12.13 6.70
CA PRO A 243 -2.59 12.35 8.07
C PRO A 243 -4.13 12.23 8.17
N TYR A 244 -4.61 11.90 9.38
CA TYR A 244 -6.05 11.86 9.67
C TYR A 244 -6.71 13.20 9.35
N HIS A 245 -7.81 13.14 8.61
CA HIS A 245 -8.62 14.30 8.28
C HIS A 245 -10.07 14.10 8.68
N ARG A 246 -10.65 15.14 9.28
CA ARG A 246 -12.08 15.14 9.62
C ARG A 246 -12.89 15.39 8.37
N PHE A 247 -13.75 14.42 8.05
CA PHE A 247 -14.75 14.59 7.00
C PHE A 247 -15.76 15.68 7.36
N ASN A 248 -15.90 16.63 6.44
CA ASN A 248 -16.95 17.64 6.38
C ASN A 248 -17.83 17.36 5.17
N LYS A 249 -19.16 17.47 5.31
CA LYS A 249 -20.12 17.22 4.21
C LYS A 249 -20.10 18.31 3.13
N ASN A 250 -19.71 19.53 3.48
CA ASN A 250 -19.64 20.68 2.58
C ASN A 250 -18.29 20.73 1.87
N TYR A 251 -17.80 19.57 1.45
CA TYR A 251 -16.53 19.45 0.76
C TYR A 251 -16.69 19.66 -0.74
N LYS A 252 -15.54 19.88 -1.38
CA LYS A 252 -15.37 19.84 -2.83
C LYS A 252 -14.20 18.93 -3.14
N ILE A 253 -14.35 18.09 -4.17
CA ILE A 253 -13.21 17.35 -4.73
C ILE A 253 -12.75 18.08 -5.96
N LEU A 254 -11.46 18.38 -6.04
CA LEU A 254 -10.80 18.81 -7.26
C LEU A 254 -9.98 17.66 -7.79
N LEU A 255 -10.20 17.30 -9.04
CA LEU A 255 -9.48 16.21 -9.70
C LEU A 255 -8.87 16.71 -11.00
N MET A 256 -7.66 16.23 -11.26
CA MET A 256 -6.96 16.42 -12.52
C MET A 256 -6.77 15.06 -13.17
N ASP A 257 -7.30 14.89 -14.38
CA ASP A 257 -7.14 13.65 -15.13
C ASP A 257 -5.81 13.62 -15.91
N ASN A 258 -5.53 12.49 -16.56
CA ASN A 258 -4.37 12.29 -17.41
C ASN A 258 -4.33 13.16 -18.69
N ASN A 259 -5.44 13.84 -19.00
CA ASN A 259 -5.54 14.84 -20.07
C ASN A 259 -5.36 16.27 -19.55
N LEU A 260 -4.95 16.44 -18.29
CA LEU A 260 -4.79 17.73 -17.62
C LEU A 260 -6.11 18.51 -17.49
N LYS A 261 -7.26 17.85 -17.66
CA LYS A 261 -8.56 18.46 -17.43
C LYS A 261 -8.81 18.48 -15.93
N THR A 262 -9.05 19.68 -15.40
CA THR A 262 -9.46 19.86 -14.01
C THR A 262 -10.97 19.87 -13.93
N VAL A 263 -11.50 19.07 -13.01
CA VAL A 263 -12.93 18.88 -12.80
C VAL A 263 -13.20 18.99 -11.32
N SER A 264 -14.39 19.47 -10.97
CA SER A 264 -14.79 19.54 -9.59
C SER A 264 -16.07 18.78 -9.30
N LEU A 265 -16.02 17.96 -8.26
CA LEU A 265 -17.19 17.31 -7.67
C LEU A 265 -17.64 18.10 -6.45
N ASN A 266 -18.91 18.42 -6.43
CA ASN A 266 -19.61 18.99 -5.29
C ASN A 266 -20.18 17.86 -4.42
N ARG A 267 -20.75 18.26 -3.28
CA ARG A 267 -21.47 17.35 -2.40
C ARG A 267 -22.58 16.60 -3.16
N GLY A 268 -22.62 15.28 -3.00
CA GLY A 268 -23.63 14.41 -3.60
C GLY A 268 -23.30 13.99 -5.03
N GLU A 269 -22.19 14.48 -5.58
CA GLU A 269 -21.67 14.01 -6.86
C GLU A 269 -20.65 12.88 -6.65
N TYR A 270 -20.58 11.99 -7.62
CA TYR A 270 -19.65 10.87 -7.63
C TYR A 270 -19.25 10.53 -9.07
N ILE A 271 -18.23 9.69 -9.22
CA ILE A 271 -17.75 9.25 -10.52
C ILE A 271 -18.17 7.81 -10.80
N VAL A 272 -18.64 7.55 -12.01
CA VAL A 272 -18.75 6.21 -12.59
C VAL A 272 -17.67 6.05 -13.65
N LEU A 273 -16.81 5.04 -13.47
CA LEU A 273 -15.74 4.73 -14.40
C LEU A 273 -16.25 3.91 -15.58
N HIS A 274 -15.87 4.30 -16.79
CA HIS A 274 -16.06 3.50 -18.00
C HIS A 274 -14.70 3.06 -18.54
N LYS A 275 -14.66 2.45 -19.73
CA LYS A 275 -13.40 1.94 -20.28
C LYS A 275 -12.38 3.06 -20.53
N SER A 276 -12.78 4.11 -21.24
CA SER A 276 -11.91 5.21 -21.70
C SER A 276 -12.45 6.60 -21.34
N TYR A 277 -13.41 6.67 -20.42
CA TYR A 277 -14.00 7.92 -19.94
C TYR A 277 -14.61 7.70 -18.56
N TYR A 278 -15.03 8.78 -17.92
CA TYR A 278 -15.79 8.71 -16.68
C TYR A 278 -16.97 9.67 -16.71
N SER A 279 -18.05 9.27 -16.03
CA SER A 279 -19.27 10.07 -15.88
C SER A 279 -19.31 10.70 -14.51
N ILE A 280 -19.71 11.97 -14.43
CA ILE A 280 -20.11 12.57 -13.16
C ILE A 280 -21.61 12.36 -13.00
N MET A 281 -21.96 11.77 -11.86
CA MET A 281 -23.34 11.46 -11.48
C MET A 281 -23.69 12.24 -10.24
N ASN A 282 -24.97 12.62 -10.11
CA ASN A 282 -25.52 13.26 -8.92
C ASN A 282 -26.91 12.67 -8.59
N GLU A 283 -27.59 13.25 -7.60
CA GLU A 283 -28.93 12.82 -7.19
C GLU A 283 -29.96 12.87 -8.35
N GLU A 284 -29.88 13.88 -9.22
CA GLU A 284 -30.83 14.13 -10.31
C GLU A 284 -30.58 13.30 -11.56
N GLY A 285 -29.33 13.05 -11.89
CA GLY A 285 -29.01 12.36 -13.12
C GLY A 285 -27.55 12.11 -13.36
N PHE A 286 -27.32 11.79 -14.63
CA PHE A 286 -26.08 12.07 -15.30
C PHE A 286 -25.88 13.59 -15.38
N ARG A 287 -24.66 14.06 -15.06
CA ARG A 287 -24.27 15.46 -15.24
C ARG A 287 -23.43 15.65 -16.50
N GLU A 288 -22.30 14.95 -16.60
CA GLU A 288 -21.36 15.10 -17.71
C GLU A 288 -20.47 13.88 -17.93
N ASN A 289 -20.02 13.69 -19.18
CA ASN A 289 -19.03 12.70 -19.59
C ASN A 289 -17.69 13.36 -19.81
N ILE A 290 -16.62 12.70 -19.38
CA ILE A 290 -15.26 13.20 -19.53
C ILE A 290 -14.36 12.11 -20.10
N TYR A 291 -13.99 12.30 -21.36
CA TYR A 291 -13.18 11.35 -22.12
C TYR A 291 -11.71 11.45 -21.75
N SER A 292 -11.10 10.29 -21.45
CA SER A 292 -9.68 10.19 -21.12
C SER A 292 -8.78 10.01 -22.35
N ASP A 293 -9.35 9.95 -23.56
CA ASP A 293 -8.61 9.90 -24.83
C ASP A 293 -8.63 11.24 -25.59
N ARG A 294 -7.48 11.65 -26.14
CA ARG A 294 -7.35 12.85 -26.99
C ARG A 294 -7.91 12.67 -28.40
N ASN A 295 -8.20 11.43 -28.82
CA ASN A 295 -8.46 11.10 -30.22
C ASN A 295 -9.94 10.89 -30.57
N GLN A 296 -10.87 11.17 -29.67
CA GLN A 296 -12.29 11.21 -30.02
C GLN A 296 -12.71 12.66 -30.25
N GLU A 297 -12.35 13.17 -31.44
CA GLU A 297 -13.13 14.24 -32.04
C GLU A 297 -14.57 13.76 -32.15
N ILE A 298 -15.46 14.64 -31.71
CA ILE A 298 -16.92 14.53 -31.79
C ILE A 298 -17.26 14.17 -33.24
N VAL A 299 -17.72 12.95 -33.48
CA VAL A 299 -18.44 12.65 -34.72
C VAL A 299 -19.74 13.44 -34.63
N PRO A 300 -19.99 14.44 -35.50
CA PRO A 300 -21.26 15.15 -35.50
C PRO A 300 -22.35 14.14 -35.86
N ASN A 301 -23.44 14.13 -35.09
CA ASN A 301 -24.66 13.43 -35.49
C ASN A 301 -25.14 14.05 -36.82
N GLU A 302 -25.17 13.25 -37.88
CA GLU A 302 -26.05 13.46 -39.04
C GLU A 302 -27.46 12.96 -38.73
#